data_AF-A0A0F9K5M0-F1
#
_entry.id   AF-A0A0F9K5M0-F1
#
_cell.length_a   1.000
_cell.length_b   1.000
_cell.length_c   1.000
_cell.angle_alpha   90.00
_cell.angle_beta   90.00
_cell.angle_gamma   90.00
#
_symmetry.space_group_name_H-M   'P 1'
#
loop_
_entity.id
_entity.type
_entity.pdbx_description
1 polymer ?
#
loop_
_entity_poly.entity_id
_entity_poly.type
_entity_poly.pdbx_seq_one_letter_code
_entity_poly.pdbx_strand_id
1 'polypeptide(L)'
;MFERAKRVELPGGISIEAFENKLQKARALEQEIKAERSLGVSDQSSPSIRGQEANLQMIGLGLRPSPSGLDLNYYANIAESDMTLAMAGLRMDLELMLRNLAKGYAIEIYDRSSPDQLLDALLKAGAVQTSQSEFVRIIFQLTSFTIHGGKITKAQFEEVIELGQTLVEDYMLWLENKSKPLTQ
;
A
#
# COMPACT_ATOMS: atom_id res chain seq x y z
N MET A 1 -1.82 -37.94 23.57
CA MET A 1 -2.62 -37.16 22.60
C MET A 1 -2.34 -35.69 22.89
N PHE A 2 -1.31 -35.12 22.25
CA PHE A 2 -0.86 -33.75 22.49
C PHE A 2 -1.38 -32.84 21.38
N GLU A 3 -2.59 -32.31 21.55
CA GLU A 3 -3.05 -31.14 20.80
C GLU A 3 -3.05 -29.93 21.74
N ARG A 4 -1.90 -29.26 21.87
CA ARG A 4 -1.82 -27.96 22.55
C ARG A 4 -0.57 -27.19 22.10
N ALA A 5 -0.61 -26.66 20.89
CA ALA A 5 0.40 -25.70 20.42
C ALA A 5 -0.11 -24.79 19.27
N LYS A 6 -1.36 -24.32 19.30
CA LYS A 6 -1.92 -23.49 18.19
C LYS A 6 -2.34 -22.06 18.54
N ARG A 7 -2.04 -21.53 19.73
CA ARG A 7 -2.31 -20.11 20.04
C ARG A 7 -1.19 -19.53 20.88
N VAL A 8 -0.17 -19.02 20.21
CA VAL A 8 0.73 -18.03 20.80
C VAL A 8 0.30 -16.68 20.22
N GLU A 9 -0.44 -15.91 21.01
CA GLU A 9 -0.76 -14.52 20.68
C GLU A 9 0.46 -13.68 21.02
N LEU A 10 1.14 -13.15 20.00
CA LEU A 10 2.24 -12.19 20.17
C LEU A 10 1.68 -10.77 20.32
N PRO A 11 2.43 -9.83 20.95
CA PRO A 11 2.04 -8.42 21.01
C PRO A 11 1.90 -7.89 19.58
N GLY A 12 0.66 -7.58 19.16
CA GLY A 12 0.33 -7.30 17.76
C GLY A 12 -0.82 -8.16 17.21
N GLY A 13 -1.25 -9.21 17.93
CA GLY A 13 -2.56 -9.84 17.78
C GLY A 13 -2.81 -10.67 16.52
N ILE A 14 -1.79 -10.94 15.70
CA ILE A 14 -1.94 -11.73 14.47
C ILE A 14 -1.20 -13.05 14.66
N SER A 15 -1.93 -14.16 14.61
CA SER A 15 -1.35 -15.51 14.49
C SER A 15 -0.95 -15.79 13.03
N ILE A 16 -0.15 -16.83 12.78
CA ILE A 16 0.18 -17.27 11.41
C ILE A 16 -1.09 -17.56 10.59
N GLU A 17 -2.09 -18.21 11.20
CA GLU A 17 -3.39 -18.46 10.55
C GLU A 17 -4.13 -17.15 10.23
N ALA A 18 -4.03 -16.15 11.11
CA ALA A 18 -4.61 -14.84 10.85
C ALA A 18 -3.86 -14.07 9.75
N PHE A 19 -2.58 -14.33 9.53
CA PHE A 19 -1.81 -13.75 8.42
C PHE A 19 -2.29 -14.29 7.06
N GLU A 20 -2.42 -15.61 6.93
CA GLU A 20 -2.94 -16.27 5.72
C GLU A 20 -4.36 -15.81 5.38
N ASN A 21 -5.25 -15.73 6.37
CA ASN A 21 -6.61 -15.22 6.16
C ASN A 21 -6.61 -13.76 5.68
N LYS A 22 -5.65 -12.95 6.14
CA LYS A 22 -5.49 -11.56 5.69
C LYS A 22 -4.98 -11.49 4.26
N LEU A 23 -4.02 -12.34 3.85
CA LEU A 23 -3.59 -12.44 2.46
C LEU A 23 -4.76 -12.78 1.54
N GLN A 24 -5.55 -13.81 1.88
CA GLN A 24 -6.72 -14.20 1.10
C GLN A 24 -7.75 -13.07 0.99
N LYS A 25 -8.02 -12.37 2.09
CA LYS A 25 -8.93 -11.22 2.10
C LYS A 25 -8.41 -10.07 1.23
N ALA A 26 -7.11 -9.78 1.33
CA ALA A 26 -6.48 -8.76 0.52
C ALA A 26 -6.57 -9.09 -0.97
N ARG A 27 -6.34 -10.35 -1.36
CA ARG A 27 -6.52 -10.81 -2.75
C ARG A 27 -7.95 -10.64 -3.25
N ALA A 28 -8.95 -10.95 -2.45
CA ALA A 28 -10.35 -10.73 -2.83
C ALA A 28 -10.64 -9.25 -3.10
N LEU A 29 -10.21 -8.36 -2.21
CA LEU A 29 -10.35 -6.90 -2.39
C LEU A 29 -9.55 -6.37 -3.58
N GLU A 30 -8.36 -6.92 -3.83
CA GLU A 30 -7.55 -6.56 -5.00
C GLU A 30 -8.32 -6.81 -6.31
N GLN A 31 -9.00 -7.96 -6.42
CA GLN A 31 -9.81 -8.29 -7.60
C GLN A 31 -11.02 -7.36 -7.73
N GLU A 32 -11.69 -7.03 -6.62
CA GLU A 32 -12.79 -6.07 -6.60
C GLU A 32 -12.34 -4.68 -7.09
N ILE A 33 -11.23 -4.16 -6.55
CA ILE A 33 -10.64 -2.88 -6.96
C ILE A 33 -10.29 -2.91 -8.44
N LYS A 34 -9.63 -3.97 -8.93
CA LYS A 34 -9.27 -4.10 -10.35
C LYS A 34 -10.52 -4.14 -11.25
N ALA A 35 -11.58 -4.83 -10.83
CA ALA A 35 -12.85 -4.86 -11.55
C ALA A 35 -13.53 -3.49 -11.59
N GLU A 36 -13.61 -2.78 -10.46
CA GLU A 36 -14.15 -1.41 -10.39
C GLU A 36 -13.43 -0.45 -11.34
N ARG A 37 -12.09 -0.52 -11.40
CA ARG A 37 -11.32 0.30 -12.34
C ARG A 37 -11.80 0.07 -13.78
N SER A 38 -12.03 -1.20 -14.17
CA SER A 38 -12.36 -1.57 -15.55
C SER A 38 -13.75 -1.12 -16.02
N LEU A 39 -14.66 -0.84 -15.10
CA LEU A 39 -16.02 -0.39 -15.39
C LEU A 39 -16.11 1.13 -15.61
N GLY A 40 -15.11 1.90 -15.12
CA GLY A 40 -14.99 3.34 -15.34
C GLY A 40 -14.22 3.65 -16.63
N VAL A 41 -14.93 4.07 -17.68
CA VAL A 41 -14.38 4.30 -19.03
C VAL A 41 -13.22 5.32 -19.05
N SER A 42 -11.98 4.85 -19.21
CA SER A 42 -10.99 5.30 -20.19
C SER A 42 -9.82 4.31 -20.24
N ASP A 43 -9.44 3.91 -21.46
CA ASP A 43 -8.26 3.13 -21.86
C ASP A 43 -7.22 2.88 -20.74
N GLN A 44 -7.31 1.74 -20.05
CA GLN A 44 -6.43 1.36 -18.94
C GLN A 44 -5.05 0.95 -19.47
N SER A 45 -4.27 1.95 -19.84
CA SER A 45 -2.84 1.80 -19.91
C SER A 45 -2.32 1.69 -18.47
N SER A 46 -1.50 0.68 -18.19
CA SER A 46 -0.63 0.69 -17.01
C SER A 46 0.05 2.06 -16.91
N PRO A 47 0.31 2.58 -15.69
CA PRO A 47 0.97 3.86 -15.54
C PRO A 47 2.23 3.92 -16.44
N SER A 48 2.28 4.97 -17.25
CA SER A 48 3.34 5.25 -18.20
C SER A 48 4.60 5.74 -17.49
N ILE A 49 4.45 6.48 -16.40
CA ILE A 49 5.55 6.93 -15.53
C ILE A 49 6.02 5.77 -14.65
N ARG A 50 7.34 5.65 -14.45
CA ARG A 50 7.92 4.62 -13.57
C ARG A 50 9.17 5.11 -12.85
N GLY A 51 9.43 4.55 -11.68
CA GLY A 51 10.69 4.76 -10.96
C GLY A 51 10.98 6.23 -10.68
N GLN A 52 12.18 6.68 -11.08
CA GLN A 52 12.65 8.04 -10.80
C GLN A 52 11.79 9.15 -11.42
N GLU A 53 11.09 8.87 -12.53
CA GLU A 53 10.18 9.84 -13.15
C GLU A 53 9.00 10.18 -12.23
N ALA A 54 8.50 9.19 -11.47
CA ALA A 54 7.45 9.41 -10.48
C ALA A 54 7.90 10.41 -9.40
N ASN A 55 9.14 10.27 -8.92
CA ASN A 55 9.71 11.18 -7.93
C ASN A 55 9.84 12.60 -8.47
N LEU A 56 10.26 12.76 -9.73
CA LEU A 56 10.32 14.08 -10.37
C LEU A 56 8.93 14.74 -10.46
N GLN A 57 7.90 13.97 -10.81
CA GLN A 57 6.52 14.48 -10.82
C GLN A 57 6.02 14.83 -9.42
N MET A 58 6.28 13.98 -8.42
CA MET A 58 5.95 14.27 -7.03
C MET A 58 6.57 15.60 -6.59
N ILE A 59 7.88 15.80 -6.86
CA ILE A 59 8.57 17.05 -6.53
C ILE A 59 7.94 18.24 -7.25
N GLY A 60 7.61 18.10 -8.54
CA GLY A 60 6.96 19.16 -9.33
C GLY A 60 5.58 19.58 -8.78
N LEU A 61 4.86 18.65 -8.16
CA LEU A 61 3.57 18.90 -7.49
C LEU A 61 3.73 19.29 -6.01
N GLY A 62 4.97 19.49 -5.54
CA GLY A 62 5.28 19.78 -4.14
C GLY A 62 5.00 18.62 -3.18
N LEU A 63 4.84 17.41 -3.69
CA LEU A 63 4.67 16.17 -2.92
C LEU A 63 6.04 15.64 -2.45
N ARG A 64 6.04 14.73 -1.48
CA ARG A 64 7.28 14.10 -0.98
C ARG A 64 7.66 12.95 -1.92
N PRO A 65 8.91 12.85 -2.40
CA PRO A 65 9.35 11.72 -3.22
C PRO A 65 9.42 10.42 -2.40
N SER A 66 9.19 9.29 -3.06
CA SER A 66 9.31 7.96 -2.47
C SER A 66 10.78 7.50 -2.43
N PRO A 67 11.27 6.94 -1.30
CA PRO A 67 12.56 6.26 -1.22
C PRO A 67 12.84 5.21 -2.31
N SER A 68 11.85 4.38 -2.67
CA SER A 68 12.00 3.36 -3.73
C SER A 68 11.81 3.93 -5.14
N GLY A 69 11.35 5.18 -5.26
CA GLY A 69 10.82 5.70 -6.52
C GLY A 69 9.56 4.95 -6.98
N LEU A 70 8.84 4.32 -6.04
CA LEU A 70 7.68 3.46 -6.31
C LEU A 70 8.00 2.21 -7.15
N ASP A 71 9.26 1.75 -7.11
CA ASP A 71 9.64 0.43 -7.65
C ASP A 71 9.76 -0.58 -6.50
N LEU A 72 8.75 -1.46 -6.37
CA LEU A 72 8.73 -2.41 -5.26
C LEU A 72 9.78 -3.54 -5.39
N ASN A 73 10.43 -3.69 -6.55
CA ASN A 73 11.61 -4.57 -6.66
C ASN A 73 12.75 -4.11 -5.74
N TYR A 74 12.79 -2.82 -5.39
CA TYR A 74 13.69 -2.29 -4.38
C TYR A 74 13.58 -3.07 -3.06
N TYR A 75 12.35 -3.36 -2.62
CA TYR A 75 12.11 -4.11 -1.39
C TYR A 75 12.31 -5.62 -1.56
N ALA A 76 12.01 -6.16 -2.74
CA ALA A 76 12.36 -7.55 -3.05
C ALA A 76 13.87 -7.80 -2.91
N ASN A 77 14.70 -6.87 -3.40
CA ASN A 77 16.16 -6.96 -3.25
C ASN A 77 16.61 -6.87 -1.79
N ILE A 78 15.97 -6.02 -0.97
CA ILE A 78 16.28 -5.93 0.48
C ILE A 78 15.91 -7.24 1.18
N ALA A 79 14.79 -7.85 0.81
CA ALA A 79 14.27 -9.06 1.43
C ALA A 79 15.18 -10.29 1.27
N GLU A 80 16.08 -10.30 0.28
CA GLU A 80 17.14 -11.30 0.16
C GLU A 80 18.09 -11.31 1.38
N SER A 81 18.20 -10.18 2.07
CA SER A 81 19.02 -10.03 3.28
C SER A 81 18.19 -9.89 4.57
N ASP A 82 17.11 -9.11 4.52
CA ASP A 82 16.27 -8.82 5.68
C ASP A 82 14.82 -8.51 5.26
N MET A 83 13.92 -9.48 5.42
CA MET A 83 12.50 -9.32 5.12
C MET A 83 11.79 -8.33 6.05
N THR A 84 12.23 -8.21 7.31
CA THR A 84 11.63 -7.27 8.26
C THR A 84 11.95 -5.84 7.84
N LEU A 85 13.19 -5.56 7.43
CA LEU A 85 13.57 -4.28 6.87
C LEU A 85 12.82 -3.97 5.58
N ALA A 86 12.68 -4.95 4.69
CA ALA A 86 11.93 -4.79 3.44
C ALA A 86 10.45 -4.43 3.71
N MET A 87 9.78 -5.12 4.64
CA MET A 87 8.39 -4.86 5.03
C MET A 87 8.22 -3.49 5.72
N ALA A 88 9.21 -3.07 6.51
CA ALA A 88 9.24 -1.73 7.09
C ALA A 88 9.34 -0.65 6.00
N GLY A 89 10.23 -0.84 5.02
CA GLY A 89 10.38 0.07 3.88
C GLY A 89 9.11 0.16 3.03
N LEU A 90 8.51 -0.98 2.67
CA LEU A 90 7.24 -1.03 1.95
C LEU A 90 6.16 -0.22 2.68
N ARG A 91 6.01 -0.43 3.99
CA ARG A 91 5.05 0.31 4.81
C ARG A 91 5.29 1.83 4.75
N MET A 92 6.54 2.26 4.86
CA MET A 92 6.90 3.69 4.81
C MET A 92 6.49 4.33 3.48
N ASP A 93 6.73 3.64 2.36
CA ASP A 93 6.31 4.13 1.04
C ASP A 93 4.79 4.22 0.90
N LEU A 94 4.07 3.18 1.32
CA LEU A 94 2.62 3.18 1.29
C LEU A 94 2.03 4.31 2.15
N GLU A 95 2.57 4.56 3.35
CA GLU A 95 2.14 5.68 4.20
C GLU A 95 2.45 7.03 3.56
N LEU A 96 3.62 7.17 2.93
CA LEU A 96 4.00 8.37 2.19
C LEU A 96 3.03 8.66 1.04
N MET A 97 2.62 7.62 0.30
CA MET A 97 1.61 7.77 -0.75
C MET A 97 0.28 8.28 -0.20
N LEU A 98 -0.21 7.77 0.94
CA LEU A 98 -1.44 8.27 1.57
C LEU A 98 -1.32 9.74 1.98
N ARG A 99 -0.17 10.15 2.53
CA ARG A 99 0.08 11.55 2.92
C ARG A 99 0.15 12.47 1.70
N ASN A 100 0.79 12.02 0.62
CA ASN A 100 0.81 12.75 -0.64
C ASN A 100 -0.59 12.85 -1.26
N LEU A 101 -1.39 11.78 -1.19
CA LEU A 101 -2.77 11.77 -1.65
C LEU A 101 -3.59 12.82 -0.87
N ALA A 102 -3.51 12.80 0.46
CA ALA A 102 -4.17 13.79 1.31
C ALA A 102 -3.79 15.22 0.93
N LYS A 103 -2.48 15.47 0.72
CA LYS A 103 -1.99 16.77 0.24
C LYS A 103 -2.57 17.16 -1.12
N GLY A 104 -2.58 16.24 -2.09
CA GLY A 104 -3.06 16.51 -3.45
C GLY A 104 -4.59 16.65 -3.57
N TYR A 105 -5.33 16.23 -2.54
CA TYR A 105 -6.76 16.52 -2.34
C TYR A 105 -7.02 17.68 -1.38
N ALA A 106 -5.98 18.37 -0.90
CA ALA A 106 -6.06 19.46 0.08
C ALA A 106 -6.80 19.08 1.37
N ILE A 107 -6.62 17.83 1.83
CA ILE A 107 -7.18 17.32 3.07
C ILE A 107 -6.24 17.69 4.21
N GLU A 108 -6.78 18.38 5.22
CA GLU A 108 -6.03 18.72 6.42
C GLU A 108 -5.74 17.47 7.25
N ILE A 109 -4.45 17.17 7.39
CA ILE A 109 -3.93 16.08 8.22
C ILE A 109 -2.83 16.63 9.11
N TYR A 110 -2.68 16.04 10.31
CA TYR A 110 -1.57 16.39 11.18
C TYR A 110 -0.37 15.49 10.85
N ASP A 111 0.85 15.99 11.04
CA ASP A 111 2.05 15.18 10.82
C ASP A 111 2.05 13.90 11.68
N ARG A 112 1.45 13.95 12.87
CA ARG A 112 1.31 12.83 13.80
C ARG A 112 0.05 11.98 13.58
N SER A 113 -0.73 12.23 12.54
CA SER A 113 -1.89 11.41 12.22
C SER A 113 -1.47 9.97 11.98
N SER A 114 -2.17 9.03 12.61
CA SER A 114 -1.96 7.60 12.38
C SER A 114 -2.42 7.20 10.97
N PRO A 115 -1.93 6.07 10.43
CA PRO A 115 -2.38 5.59 9.14
C PRO A 115 -3.91 5.39 9.05
N ASP A 116 -4.54 4.94 10.13
CA ASP A 116 -5.99 4.77 10.19
C ASP A 116 -6.73 6.12 10.11
N GLN A 117 -6.24 7.15 10.82
CA GLN A 117 -6.80 8.49 10.76
C GLN A 117 -6.67 9.11 9.35
N LEU A 118 -5.54 8.86 8.68
CA LEU A 118 -5.33 9.29 7.29
C LEU A 118 -6.34 8.63 6.35
N LEU A 119 -6.53 7.32 6.48
CA LEU A 119 -7.48 6.56 5.66
C LEU A 119 -8.92 7.00 5.90
N ASP A 120 -9.31 7.27 7.14
CA ASP A 120 -10.64 7.78 7.46
C ASP A 120 -10.88 9.16 6.83
N ALA A 121 -9.88 10.04 6.87
CA ALA A 121 -9.97 11.36 6.25
C ALA A 121 -10.06 11.26 4.72
N LEU A 122 -9.26 10.40 4.09
CA LEU A 122 -9.29 10.15 2.65
C LEU A 122 -10.63 9.56 2.19
N LEU A 123 -11.16 8.59 2.94
CA LEU A 123 -12.45 7.97 2.64
C LEU A 123 -13.59 8.98 2.78
N LYS A 124 -13.60 9.77 3.86
CA LYS A 124 -14.61 10.82 4.08
C LYS A 124 -14.61 11.88 2.98
N ALA A 125 -13.43 12.19 2.43
CA ALA A 125 -13.28 13.14 1.33
C ALA A 125 -13.58 12.53 -0.05
N GLY A 126 -13.87 11.22 -0.14
CA GLY A 126 -14.07 10.54 -1.42
C GLY A 126 -12.79 10.38 -2.25
N ALA A 127 -11.61 10.56 -1.64
CA ALA A 127 -10.33 10.40 -2.31
C ALA A 127 -9.94 8.91 -2.51
N VAL A 128 -10.54 8.01 -1.73
CA VAL A 128 -10.45 6.56 -1.85
C VAL A 128 -11.82 5.93 -1.62
N GLN A 129 -12.03 4.75 -2.18
CA GLN A 129 -13.24 3.95 -1.95
C GLN A 129 -13.14 3.10 -0.67
N THR A 130 -14.26 2.56 -0.20
CA THR A 130 -14.30 1.68 0.98
C THR A 130 -13.43 0.43 0.79
N SER A 131 -13.53 -0.21 -0.38
CA SER A 131 -12.74 -1.38 -0.79
C SER A 131 -11.23 -1.06 -0.71
N GLN A 132 -10.81 0.06 -1.29
CA GLN A 132 -9.42 0.55 -1.24
C GLN A 132 -8.96 0.85 0.19
N SER A 133 -9.78 1.52 1.00
CA SER A 133 -9.43 1.82 2.40
C SER A 133 -9.23 0.54 3.22
N GLU A 134 -10.13 -0.43 3.08
CA GLU A 134 -10.01 -1.73 3.74
C GLU A 134 -8.77 -2.51 3.26
N PHE A 135 -8.53 -2.51 1.96
CA PHE A 135 -7.37 -3.15 1.36
C PHE A 135 -6.05 -2.61 1.92
N VAL A 136 -5.90 -1.28 2.00
CA VAL A 136 -4.71 -0.65 2.60
C VAL A 136 -4.57 -1.02 4.07
N ARG A 137 -5.66 -1.03 4.86
CA ARG A 137 -5.61 -1.43 6.28
C ARG A 137 -5.09 -2.85 6.44
N ILE A 138 -5.50 -3.77 5.58
CA ILE A 138 -5.01 -5.16 5.62
C ILE A 138 -3.52 -5.23 5.29
N ILE A 139 -3.05 -4.52 4.26
CA ILE A 139 -1.61 -4.47 3.95
C ILE A 139 -0.81 -3.87 5.11
N PHE A 140 -1.34 -2.85 5.79
CA PHE A 140 -0.73 -2.32 7.00
C PHE A 140 -0.71 -3.32 8.16
N GLN A 141 -1.73 -4.16 8.31
CA GLN A 141 -1.71 -5.22 9.31
C GLN A 141 -0.66 -6.29 8.97
N LEU A 142 -0.55 -6.68 7.69
CA LEU A 142 0.45 -7.64 7.21
C LEU A 142 1.88 -7.13 7.41
N THR A 143 2.16 -5.88 7.04
CA THR A 143 3.48 -5.25 7.28
C THR A 143 3.78 -5.09 8.77
N SER A 144 2.81 -4.65 9.58
CA SER A 144 2.97 -4.52 11.03
C SER A 144 3.29 -5.85 11.71
N PHE A 145 2.68 -6.96 11.28
CA PHE A 145 2.99 -8.28 11.82
C PHE A 145 4.48 -8.60 11.72
N THR A 146 5.07 -8.41 10.53
CA THR A 146 6.49 -8.70 10.30
C THR A 146 7.42 -7.72 11.02
N ILE A 147 7.06 -6.43 11.07
CA ILE A 147 7.82 -5.39 11.80
C ILE A 147 7.89 -5.69 13.30
N HIS A 148 6.84 -6.31 13.85
CA HIS A 148 6.78 -6.71 15.26
C HIS A 148 7.31 -8.13 15.54
N GLY A 149 8.07 -8.72 14.60
CA GLY A 149 8.76 -10.00 14.79
C GLY A 149 7.95 -11.23 14.36
N GLY A 150 6.80 -11.02 13.72
CA GLY A 150 6.10 -12.07 13.00
C GLY A 150 6.97 -12.66 11.89
N LYS A 151 7.01 -13.98 11.80
CA LYS A 151 7.78 -14.68 10.76
C LYS A 151 6.89 -14.97 9.56
N ILE A 152 7.39 -14.66 8.38
CA ILE A 152 6.74 -14.96 7.10
C ILE A 152 7.70 -15.74 6.20
N THR A 153 7.15 -16.45 5.22
CA THR A 153 7.91 -17.11 4.16
C THR A 153 8.23 -16.12 3.04
N LYS A 154 9.18 -16.46 2.17
CA LYS A 154 9.47 -15.68 0.96
C LYS A 154 8.24 -15.55 0.06
N ALA A 155 7.49 -16.64 -0.14
CA ALA A 155 6.27 -16.62 -0.92
C ALA A 155 5.22 -15.65 -0.34
N GLN A 156 5.01 -15.68 0.97
CA GLN A 156 4.12 -14.72 1.66
C GLN A 156 4.58 -13.27 1.48
N PHE A 157 5.89 -13.02 1.55
CA PHE A 157 6.45 -11.69 1.30
C PHE A 157 6.20 -11.23 -0.14
N GLU A 158 6.47 -12.09 -1.12
CA GLU A 158 6.22 -11.83 -2.54
C GLU A 158 4.74 -11.50 -2.80
N GLU A 159 3.81 -12.24 -2.16
CA GLU A 159 2.39 -11.92 -2.23
C GLU A 159 2.06 -10.54 -1.67
N VAL A 160 2.66 -10.13 -0.55
CA VAL A 160 2.45 -8.76 -0.02
C VAL A 160 3.01 -7.71 -0.97
N ILE A 161 4.14 -7.95 -1.62
CA ILE A 161 4.72 -7.04 -2.62
C ILE A 161 3.78 -6.88 -3.82
N GLU A 162 3.24 -7.98 -4.33
CA GLU A 162 2.26 -7.96 -5.43
C GLU A 162 0.99 -7.18 -5.05
N LEU A 163 0.46 -7.40 -3.84
CA LEU A 163 -0.68 -6.63 -3.33
C LEU A 163 -0.36 -5.14 -3.21
N GLY A 164 0.85 -4.81 -2.74
CA GLY A 164 1.36 -3.43 -2.70
C GLY A 164 1.48 -2.80 -4.07
N GLN A 165 1.84 -3.58 -5.10
CA GLN A 165 1.96 -3.09 -6.48
C GLN A 165 0.64 -2.54 -7.00
N THR A 166 -0.49 -3.17 -6.64
CA THR A 166 -1.82 -2.67 -7.00
C THR A 166 -2.09 -1.27 -6.43
N LEU A 167 -1.63 -0.97 -5.21
CA LEU A 167 -1.74 0.37 -4.62
C LEU A 167 -0.83 1.39 -5.30
N VAL A 168 0.40 0.98 -5.63
CA VAL A 168 1.35 1.83 -6.36
C VAL A 168 0.79 2.20 -7.73
N GLU A 169 0.19 1.26 -8.45
CA GLU A 169 -0.45 1.52 -9.74
C GLU A 169 -1.58 2.55 -9.64
N ASP A 170 -2.48 2.42 -8.64
CA ASP A 170 -3.54 3.40 -8.39
C ASP A 170 -2.98 4.79 -8.13
N TYR A 171 -1.95 4.87 -7.28
CA TYR A 171 -1.30 6.12 -6.95
C TYR A 171 -0.64 6.76 -8.17
N MET A 172 0.00 5.96 -9.02
CA MET A 172 0.69 6.42 -10.22
C MET A 172 -0.30 6.94 -11.27
N LEU A 173 -1.42 6.24 -11.48
CA LEU A 173 -2.50 6.71 -12.35
C LEU A 173 -3.06 8.05 -11.86
N TRP A 174 -3.24 8.21 -10.55
CA TRP A 174 -3.62 9.49 -9.96
C TRP A 174 -2.58 10.59 -10.19
N LEU A 175 -1.29 10.27 -10.00
CA LEU A 175 -0.17 11.21 -10.17
C LEU A 175 -0.07 11.71 -11.61
N GLU A 176 -0.23 10.83 -12.59
CA GLU A 176 -0.28 11.18 -14.01
C GLU A 176 -1.45 12.11 -14.33
N ASN A 177 -2.64 11.79 -13.82
CA ASN A 177 -3.83 12.60 -14.08
C ASN A 177 -3.75 13.99 -13.44
N LYS A 178 -3.03 14.14 -12.32
CA LYS A 178 -2.72 15.44 -11.72
C LYS A 178 -1.67 16.24 -12.50
N SER A 179 -0.78 15.55 -13.21
CA SER A 179 0.32 16.15 -13.96
C SER A 179 -0.09 16.57 -15.38
N LYS A 180 -1.23 16.08 -15.89
CA LYS A 180 -1.78 16.53 -17.18
C LYS A 180 -2.23 18.00 -17.06
N PRO A 181 -1.80 18.90 -17.97
CA PRO A 181 -2.33 20.25 -18.01
C PRO A 181 -3.84 20.19 -18.25
N LEU A 182 -4.61 21.04 -17.57
CA LEU A 182 -6.03 21.24 -17.88
C LEU A 182 -6.09 21.67 -19.36
N THR A 183 -6.49 20.76 -20.24
CA THR A 183 -6.88 21.13 -21.61
C THR A 183 -8.05 22.09 -21.49
N GLN A 184 -7.78 23.36 -21.74
CA GLN A 184 -8.77 24.43 -21.87
C GLN A 184 -9.59 24.24 -23.14
#